data_AF-A0A2E7CYW9-F1
#
_entry.id   AF-A0A2E7CYW9-F1
#
_cell.length_a   1.000
_cell.length_b   1.000
_cell.length_c   1.000
_cell.angle_alpha   90.00
_cell.angle_beta   90.00
_cell.angle_gamma   90.00
#
_symmetry.space_group_name_H-M   'P 1'
#
loop_
_entity.id
_entity.type
_entity.pdbx_description
1 polymer ?
#
loop_
_entity_poly.entity_id
_entity_poly.type
_entity_poly.pdbx_seq_one_letter_code
_entity_poly.pdbx_strand_id
1 'polypeptide(L)'
;MRKLIQTICFLLAMGVGASLPAESGKDPVRQIDAIILTDLAKHGLSPNAAADEIPFVRRVYLDVIGRIPTHKELTKYLADESTDRRAKLIDTLLESPGH
;
A
#
# COMPACT_ATOMS: atom_id res chain seq x y z
N MET A 1 8.37 41.75 -11.62
CA MET A 1 7.51 40.65 -12.16
C MET A 1 8.25 39.32 -12.40
N ARG A 2 9.57 39.30 -12.67
CA ARG A 2 10.37 38.06 -12.79
C ARG A 2 10.41 37.16 -11.53
N LYS A 3 10.25 37.73 -10.33
CA LYS A 3 10.29 36.97 -9.06
C LYS A 3 9.01 36.20 -8.72
N LEU A 4 7.89 36.47 -9.40
CA LEU A 4 6.61 35.80 -9.12
C LEU A 4 6.48 34.44 -9.84
N ILE A 5 7.11 34.31 -11.02
CA ILE A 5 7.13 33.07 -11.80
C ILE A 5 8.11 32.05 -11.19
N GLN A 6 9.21 32.52 -10.60
CA GLN A 6 10.25 31.65 -10.03
C GLN A 6 9.81 30.96 -8.73
N THR A 7 8.92 31.57 -7.94
CA THR A 7 8.38 30.98 -6.71
C THR A 7 7.31 29.90 -7.00
N ILE A 8 6.57 30.02 -8.11
CA ILE A 8 5.57 29.01 -8.52
C ILE A 8 6.25 27.72 -8.99
N CYS A 9 7.41 27.81 -9.65
CA CYS A 9 8.23 26.62 -9.97
C CYS A 9 8.83 25.93 -8.73
N PHE A 10 9.00 26.64 -7.60
CA PHE A 10 9.53 26.05 -6.37
C PHE A 10 8.45 25.30 -5.56
N LEU A 11 7.16 25.62 -5.76
CA LEU A 11 6.04 24.90 -5.12
C LEU A 11 5.62 23.63 -5.87
N LEU A 12 6.01 23.45 -7.13
CA LEU A 12 5.67 22.27 -7.94
C LEU A 12 6.66 21.09 -7.74
N ALA A 13 7.68 21.25 -6.90
CA ALA A 13 8.76 20.27 -6.72
C ALA A 13 8.64 19.41 -5.43
N MET A 14 7.59 19.57 -4.62
CA MET A 14 7.32 18.71 -3.46
C MET A 14 6.28 17.63 -3.81
N GLY A 15 6.59 16.86 -4.85
CA GLY A 15 5.81 15.70 -5.27
C GLY A 15 6.71 14.57 -5.74
N VAL A 16 7.95 14.53 -5.27
CA VAL A 16 8.86 13.42 -5.55
C VAL A 16 8.67 12.40 -4.43
N GLY A 17 7.73 11.48 -4.63
CA GLY A 17 7.74 10.19 -3.95
C GLY A 17 8.93 9.37 -4.44
N ALA A 18 10.15 9.86 -4.18
CA ALA A 18 11.37 9.11 -4.36
C ALA A 18 11.50 8.17 -3.15
N SER A 19 10.90 6.99 -3.27
CA SER A 19 11.36 5.85 -2.46
C SER A 19 12.73 5.44 -3.02
N LEU A 20 13.79 5.86 -2.31
CA LEU A 20 15.18 5.44 -2.55
C LEU A 20 15.52 4.22 -1.66
N PRO A 21 16.65 3.56 -1.96
CA PRO A 21 16.72 2.20 -2.45
C PRO A 21 16.35 1.15 -1.37
N ALA A 22 15.78 0.03 -1.80
CA ALA A 22 15.66 -1.15 -0.97
C ALA A 22 17.06 -1.68 -0.63
N GLU A 23 17.59 -1.31 0.55
CA GLU A 23 18.72 -1.99 1.16
C GLU A 23 18.32 -3.45 1.36
N SER A 24 18.92 -4.34 0.55
CA SER A 24 18.70 -5.78 0.56
C SER A 24 19.26 -6.40 1.83
N GLY A 25 18.53 -6.21 2.93
CA GLY A 25 18.61 -7.10 4.08
C GLY A 25 17.99 -8.45 3.73
N LYS A 26 18.23 -9.48 4.56
CA LYS A 26 17.75 -10.86 4.43
C LYS A 26 16.22 -11.04 4.43
N ASP A 27 15.46 -9.95 4.31
CA ASP A 27 14.01 -9.93 4.29
C ASP A 27 13.50 -10.30 2.89
N PRO A 28 12.85 -11.47 2.71
CA PRO A 28 12.36 -11.92 1.41
C PRO A 28 11.32 -10.96 0.82
N VAL A 29 10.55 -10.23 1.65
CA VAL A 29 9.55 -9.27 1.17
C VAL A 29 10.23 -8.13 0.42
N ARG A 30 11.28 -7.53 1.02
CA ARG A 30 12.05 -6.45 0.39
C ARG A 30 12.74 -6.89 -0.90
N GLN A 31 13.16 -8.16 -0.97
CA GLN A 31 13.77 -8.70 -2.18
C GLN A 31 12.75 -8.82 -3.32
N ILE A 32 11.54 -9.29 -3.03
CA ILE A 32 10.44 -9.36 -4.01
C ILE A 32 10.07 -7.95 -4.49
N ASP A 33 9.92 -7.00 -3.57
CA ASP A 33 9.61 -5.60 -3.91
C ASP A 33 10.69 -4.99 -4.82
N ALA A 34 11.97 -5.23 -4.52
CA ALA A 34 13.08 -4.73 -5.34
C ALA A 34 13.04 -5.29 -6.78
N ILE A 35 12.67 -6.58 -6.94
CA ILE A 35 12.53 -7.22 -8.26
C ILE A 35 11.38 -6.56 -9.03
N ILE A 36 10.22 -6.38 -8.40
CA ILE A 36 9.03 -5.78 -9.02
C ILE A 36 9.32 -4.32 -9.43
N LEU A 37 9.92 -3.53 -8.55
CA LEU A 37 10.26 -2.13 -8.82
C LEU A 37 11.26 -2.00 -9.96
N THR A 38 12.23 -2.91 -10.04
CA THR A 38 13.20 -2.94 -11.14
C THR A 38 12.51 -3.22 -12.48
N ASP A 39 11.55 -4.15 -12.51
CA ASP A 39 10.81 -4.48 -13.74
C ASP A 39 9.87 -3.35 -14.19
N LEU A 40 9.15 -2.72 -13.25
CA LEU A 40 8.32 -1.55 -13.54
C LEU A 40 9.14 -0.41 -14.15
N ALA A 41 10.32 -0.12 -13.57
CA ALA A 41 11.22 0.92 -14.06
C ALA A 41 11.71 0.63 -15.49
N LYS A 42 12.02 -0.63 -15.84
CA LYS A 42 12.41 -1.02 -17.20
C LYS A 42 11.32 -0.73 -18.23
N HIS A 43 10.06 -0.83 -17.83
CA HIS A 43 8.90 -0.56 -18.67
C HIS A 43 8.40 0.88 -18.59
N GLY A 44 9.10 1.77 -17.86
CA GLY A 44 8.67 3.16 -17.67
C GLY A 44 7.38 3.31 -16.88
N LEU A 45 7.03 2.32 -16.06
CA LEU A 45 5.83 2.29 -15.22
C LEU A 45 6.18 2.68 -13.79
N SER A 46 5.19 3.28 -13.11
CA SER A 46 5.24 3.53 -11.67
C SER A 46 4.30 2.59 -10.92
N PRO A 47 4.61 2.21 -9.68
CA PRO A 47 3.68 1.48 -8.83
C PRO A 47 2.36 2.22 -8.67
N ASN A 48 1.27 1.45 -8.57
CA ASN A 48 -0.03 2.03 -8.23
C ASN A 48 -0.02 2.56 -6.79
N ALA A 49 -0.82 3.61 -6.55
CA ALA A 49 -1.05 4.09 -5.20
C ALA A 49 -1.65 2.97 -4.32
N ALA A 50 -1.34 3.03 -3.03
CA ALA A 50 -1.94 2.12 -2.06
C ALA A 50 -3.47 2.25 -2.10
N ALA A 51 -4.16 1.12 -1.97
CA ALA A 51 -5.61 1.12 -1.91
C ALA A 51 -6.09 1.81 -0.62
N ASP A 52 -7.21 2.55 -0.75
CA ASP A 52 -7.97 3.05 0.39
C ASP A 52 -8.44 1.89 1.28
N GLU A 53 -8.75 2.19 2.53
CA GLU A 53 -9.05 1.19 3.56
C GLU A 53 -10.24 0.30 3.20
N ILE A 54 -11.34 0.86 2.69
CA ILE A 54 -12.54 0.07 2.36
C ILE A 54 -12.30 -0.88 1.17
N PRO A 55 -11.77 -0.42 0.02
CA PRO A 55 -11.35 -1.30 -1.07
C PRO A 55 -10.35 -2.37 -0.63
N PHE A 56 -9.39 -2.03 0.25
CA PHE A 56 -8.43 -2.97 0.79
C PHE A 56 -9.13 -4.10 1.55
N VAL A 57 -9.98 -3.78 2.53
CA VAL A 57 -10.69 -4.80 3.32
C VAL A 57 -11.52 -5.70 2.43
N ARG A 58 -12.28 -5.13 1.48
CA ARG A 58 -13.09 -5.92 0.55
C ARG A 58 -12.23 -6.89 -0.28
N ARG A 59 -11.07 -6.44 -0.77
CA ARG A 59 -10.16 -7.28 -1.57
C ARG A 59 -9.59 -8.42 -0.74
N VAL A 60 -9.03 -8.14 0.43
CA VAL A 60 -8.44 -9.19 1.28
C VAL A 60 -9.48 -10.24 1.68
N TYR A 61 -10.70 -9.84 2.01
CA TYR A 61 -11.77 -10.79 2.33
C TYR A 61 -12.13 -11.71 1.14
N LEU A 62 -12.17 -11.17 -0.08
CA LEU A 62 -12.45 -11.94 -1.29
C LEU A 62 -11.28 -12.86 -1.66
N ASP A 63 -10.06 -12.34 -1.58
CA ASP A 63 -8.84 -13.05 -2.02
C ASP A 63 -8.45 -14.16 -1.03
N VAL A 64 -8.66 -13.92 0.26
CA VAL A 64 -8.35 -14.87 1.32
C VAL A 64 -9.55 -15.82 1.49
N ILE A 65 -10.67 -15.39 2.07
CA ILE A 65 -11.78 -16.30 2.45
C ILE A 65 -12.91 -16.44 1.42
N GLY A 66 -12.81 -15.82 0.24
CA GLY A 66 -13.77 -16.01 -0.85
C GLY A 66 -15.16 -15.39 -0.62
N ARG A 67 -15.32 -14.48 0.36
CA ARG A 67 -16.58 -13.76 0.62
C ARG A 67 -16.34 -12.29 0.88
N ILE A 68 -17.40 -11.49 0.83
CA ILE A 68 -17.32 -10.08 1.24
C ILE A 68 -17.32 -9.94 2.78
N PRO A 69 -16.74 -8.85 3.33
CA PRO A 69 -16.85 -8.57 4.75
C PRO A 69 -18.30 -8.24 5.13
N THR A 70 -18.69 -8.64 6.33
CA THR A 70 -19.93 -8.17 6.95
C THR A 70 -19.78 -6.73 7.42
N HIS A 71 -20.90 -6.03 7.64
CA HIS A 71 -20.87 -4.67 8.18
C HIS A 71 -20.11 -4.60 9.52
N LYS A 72 -20.33 -5.56 10.42
CA LYS A 72 -19.66 -5.62 11.73
C LYS A 72 -18.14 -5.79 11.60
N GLU A 73 -17.69 -6.65 10.69
CA GLU A 73 -16.27 -6.87 10.43
C GLU A 73 -15.59 -5.62 9.88
N LEU A 74 -16.22 -4.96 8.90
CA LEU A 74 -15.70 -3.72 8.34
C LEU A 74 -15.61 -2.62 9.39
N THR A 75 -16.67 -2.41 10.18
CA THR A 75 -16.68 -1.41 11.24
C THR A 75 -15.64 -1.71 12.31
N LYS A 76 -15.45 -2.99 12.67
CA LYS A 76 -14.39 -3.41 13.61
C LYS A 76 -13.00 -3.04 13.08
N TYR A 77 -12.73 -3.30 11.79
CA TYR A 77 -11.46 -2.93 11.17
C TYR A 77 -11.26 -1.42 11.12
N LEU A 78 -12.28 -0.65 10.73
CA LEU A 78 -12.19 0.81 10.64
C LEU A 78 -12.00 1.50 12.00
N ALA A 79 -12.45 0.86 13.08
CA ALA A 79 -12.24 1.33 14.45
C ALA A 79 -10.83 1.00 14.99
N ASP A 80 -10.05 0.17 14.30
CA ASP A 80 -8.68 -0.15 14.68
C ASP A 80 -7.72 0.94 14.16
N GLU A 81 -7.12 1.69 15.08
CA GLU A 81 -6.13 2.74 14.78
C GLU A 81 -4.68 2.24 14.86
N SER A 82 -4.47 0.93 15.08
CA SER A 82 -3.13 0.37 15.16
C SER A 82 -2.39 0.44 13.82
N THR A 83 -1.08 0.70 13.89
CA THR A 83 -0.21 0.84 12.71
C THR A 83 -0.07 -0.47 11.92
N ASP A 84 -0.36 -1.60 12.57
CA ASP A 84 -0.29 -2.96 12.03
C ASP A 84 -1.67 -3.59 11.75
N ARG A 85 -2.76 -2.81 11.78
CA ARG A 85 -4.14 -3.30 11.57
C ARG A 85 -4.33 -4.13 10.30
N ARG A 86 -3.61 -3.80 9.22
CA ARG A 86 -3.65 -4.54 7.95
C ARG A 86 -3.09 -5.94 8.11
N ALA A 87 -1.95 -6.08 8.79
CA ALA A 87 -1.34 -7.37 9.07
C ALA A 87 -2.23 -8.20 10.00
N LYS A 88 -2.70 -7.60 11.10
CA LYS A 88 -3.64 -8.25 12.03
C LYS A 88 -4.89 -8.79 11.35
N LEU A 89 -5.46 -8.02 10.41
CA LEU A 89 -6.62 -8.47 9.66
C LEU A 89 -6.28 -9.71 8.81
N ILE A 90 -5.16 -9.67 8.10
CA ILE A 90 -4.72 -10.79 7.27
C ILE A 90 -4.48 -12.03 8.13
N ASP A 91 -3.76 -11.90 9.24
CA ASP A 91 -3.51 -13.00 10.18
C ASP A 91 -4.83 -13.60 10.71
N THR A 92 -5.77 -12.75 11.12
CA THR A 92 -7.10 -13.19 11.57
C THR A 92 -7.85 -13.98 10.50
N LEU A 93 -7.73 -13.58 9.23
CA LEU A 93 -8.40 -14.25 8.11
C LEU A 93 -7.74 -15.58 7.76
N LEU A 94 -6.40 -15.64 7.80
CA LEU A 94 -5.64 -16.87 7.58
C LEU A 94 -5.85 -17.90 8.70
N GLU A 95 -6.13 -17.45 9.91
CA GLU A 95 -6.50 -18.32 11.04
C GLU A 95 -7.98 -18.76 11.01
N SER A 96 -8.78 -18.24 10.09
CA SER A 96 -10.23 -18.51 10.06
C SER A 96 -10.55 -19.89 9.45
N PRO A 97 -11.64 -20.55 9.90
CA PRO A 97 -12.05 -21.84 9.34
C PRO A 97 -12.36 -21.73 7.84
N GLY A 98 -11.61 -22.47 7.02
CA GLY A 98 -11.69 -22.39 5.55
C GLY A 98 -10.40 -21.94 4.88
N HIS A 99 -9.36 -21.65 5.66
CA HIS A 99 -7.95 -21.64 5.26
C HIS A 99 -7.20 -22.86 5.78
#